data_AF-A0A9E4XA21-F1
#
_entry.id   AF-A0A9E4XA21-F1
#
_cell.length_a   1.000
_cell.length_b   1.000
_cell.length_c   1.000
_cell.angle_alpha   90.00
_cell.angle_beta   90.00
_cell.angle_gamma   90.00
#
_symmetry.space_group_name_H-M   'P 1'
#
loop_
_entity.id
_entity.type
_entity.pdbx_description
1 polymer ?
#
loop_
_entity_poly.entity_id
_entity_poly.type
_entity_poly.pdbx_seq_one_letter_code
_entity_poly.pdbx_strand_id
1 'polypeptide(L)'
;MPASEAVVLPETARPSKYRIKLQPDLKNFTFSGEQSVDLEVLEATSTIVLNSVDLEISAATLHTNGTALTSRSITLDKEAETATLDFGETVQPGEARLDMVFTGELNDKLVGFYRSEYTSQDGETRYLATTQFEATDARRAFPCWDEPAKKATFEVTLVFSDEYQAVSNTPVVEETVPGPGLKSFRFAETPVMSTYLLVFIIGNLVSVEQQADSGTKIGVWTTPGKENQAGFALETSVKLLGYFNEYFGIPYPLAKLDHIAIPDFAAGAMENWGAVTYRETALLVDPDNSSAGTRQRVAEVIAHEMAHMWFGDLVTMEWWDDLWLNESFA
;
A
#
# COMPACT_ATOMS: atom_id res chain seq x y z
N MET A 1 20.21 -12.47 24.51
CA MET A 1 19.60 -12.88 23.22
C MET A 1 20.68 -12.70 22.17
N PRO A 2 20.91 -13.66 21.25
CA PRO A 2 21.83 -13.40 20.17
C PRO A 2 21.31 -12.18 19.41
N ALA A 3 22.19 -11.23 19.10
CA ALA A 3 21.84 -10.09 18.27
C ALA A 3 21.25 -10.64 16.97
N SER A 4 20.03 -10.21 16.66
CA SER A 4 19.39 -10.51 15.39
C SER A 4 20.35 -10.17 14.25
N GLU A 5 20.56 -11.08 13.29
CA GLU A 5 21.20 -10.80 11.99
C GLU A 5 20.27 -9.94 11.09
N ALA A 6 19.49 -9.04 11.70
CA ALA A 6 18.60 -8.14 10.96
C ALA A 6 19.45 -7.13 10.18
N VAL A 7 19.20 -7.07 8.87
CA VAL A 7 19.74 -6.03 8.02
C VAL A 7 18.93 -4.75 8.29
N VAL A 8 19.54 -3.81 9.01
CA VAL A 8 18.99 -2.48 9.31
C VAL A 8 19.62 -1.47 8.37
N LEU A 9 18.80 -0.58 7.78
CA LEU A 9 19.30 0.47 6.91
C LEU A 9 20.15 1.48 7.69
N PRO A 10 21.16 2.09 7.04
CA PRO A 10 21.90 3.18 7.66
C PRO A 10 21.01 4.41 7.90
N GLU A 11 21.29 5.15 8.97
CA GLU A 11 20.60 6.41 9.30
C GLU A 11 21.11 7.62 8.49
N THR A 12 21.76 7.40 7.34
CA THR A 12 22.36 8.47 6.54
C THR A 12 21.32 9.36 5.85
N ALA A 13 20.10 8.87 5.66
CA ALA A 13 19.01 9.60 5.05
C ALA A 13 17.67 9.26 5.71
N ARG A 14 16.79 10.26 5.79
CA ARG A 14 15.44 10.14 6.34
C ARG A 14 14.40 10.61 5.33
N PRO A 15 13.53 9.73 4.80
CA PRO A 15 12.45 10.14 3.91
C PRO A 15 11.36 10.90 4.67
N SER A 16 10.64 11.76 3.96
CA SER A 16 9.51 12.54 4.52
C SER A 16 8.27 12.48 3.63
N LYS A 17 8.45 12.41 2.31
CA LYS A 17 7.34 12.31 1.35
C LYS A 17 7.72 11.51 0.13
N TYR A 18 6.85 10.58 -0.26
CA TYR A 18 6.94 9.82 -1.51
C TYR A 18 5.87 10.31 -2.49
N ARG A 19 6.26 10.60 -3.73
CA ARG A 19 5.36 10.76 -4.87
C ARG A 19 5.62 9.58 -5.79
N ILE A 20 4.67 8.68 -5.93
CA ILE A 20 4.84 7.41 -6.63
C ILE A 20 3.87 7.36 -7.79
N LYS A 21 4.38 7.16 -9.00
CA LYS A 21 3.58 6.95 -10.20
C LYS A 21 3.85 5.55 -10.75
N LEU A 22 2.81 4.74 -10.88
CA LEU A 22 2.90 3.36 -11.37
C LEU A 22 2.00 3.15 -12.58
N GLN A 23 2.49 2.36 -13.54
CA GLN A 23 1.73 1.90 -14.69
C GLN A 23 1.89 0.37 -14.84
N PRO A 24 0.98 -0.43 -14.26
CA PRO A 24 0.98 -1.86 -14.48
C PRO A 24 0.46 -2.25 -15.86
N ASP A 25 1.03 -3.33 -16.38
CA ASP A 25 0.60 -4.05 -17.57
C ASP A 25 0.07 -5.43 -17.14
N LEU A 26 -1.26 -5.55 -17.06
CA LEU A 26 -1.94 -6.79 -16.68
C LEU A 26 -1.96 -7.85 -17.79
N LYS A 27 -1.37 -7.58 -18.97
CA LYS A 27 -1.20 -8.58 -20.04
C LYS A 27 0.19 -9.21 -20.00
N ASN A 28 1.20 -8.39 -19.74
CA ASN A 28 2.60 -8.84 -19.65
C ASN A 28 3.05 -9.12 -18.21
N PHE A 29 2.21 -8.81 -17.22
CA PHE A 29 2.49 -8.95 -15.79
C PHE A 29 3.75 -8.21 -15.36
N THR A 30 3.91 -6.98 -15.83
CA THR A 30 5.00 -6.08 -15.45
C THR A 30 4.43 -4.75 -15.00
N PHE A 31 5.27 -3.88 -14.46
CA PHE A 31 4.92 -2.48 -14.25
C PHE A 31 6.14 -1.58 -14.42
N SER A 32 5.90 -0.34 -14.85
CA SER A 32 6.87 0.74 -14.75
C SER A 32 6.52 1.67 -13.60
N GLY A 33 7.55 2.23 -12.99
CA GLY A 33 7.43 3.16 -11.88
C GLY A 33 8.35 4.35 -12.03
N GLU A 34 7.82 5.51 -11.68
CA GLU A 34 8.58 6.74 -11.45
C GLU A 34 8.27 7.20 -10.03
N GLN A 35 9.29 7.58 -9.27
CA GLN A 35 9.07 8.16 -7.96
C GLN A 35 9.98 9.34 -7.66
N SER A 36 9.51 10.20 -6.77
CA SER A 36 10.25 11.32 -6.22
C SER A 36 10.08 11.31 -4.71
N VAL A 37 11.21 11.24 -3.99
CA VAL A 37 11.23 11.14 -2.53
C VAL A 37 11.87 12.41 -1.96
N ASP A 38 11.11 13.18 -1.19
CA ASP A 38 11.67 14.26 -0.38
C ASP A 38 12.32 13.64 0.86
N LEU A 39 13.59 13.95 1.11
CA LEU A 39 14.37 13.38 2.19
C LEU A 39 15.34 14.40 2.79
N GLU A 40 15.83 14.09 3.98
CA GLU A 40 16.96 14.79 4.60
C GLU A 40 18.18 13.87 4.62
N VAL A 41 19.30 14.35 4.08
CA VAL A 41 20.61 13.73 4.25
C VAL A 41 21.13 14.15 5.62
N LEU A 42 21.38 13.17 6.49
CA LEU A 42 21.72 13.41 7.90
C LEU A 42 23.24 13.49 8.12
N GLU A 43 24.00 12.77 7.30
CA GLU A 43 25.46 12.71 7.37
C GLU A 43 26.08 12.88 5.98
N ALA A 44 27.29 13.46 5.92
CA ALA A 44 27.99 13.61 4.64
C ALA A 44 28.28 12.24 4.02
N THR A 45 27.77 11.99 2.82
CA THR A 45 27.82 10.68 2.16
C THR A 45 27.97 10.84 0.66
N SER A 46 28.54 9.85 -0.03
CA SER A 46 28.47 9.74 -1.50
C SER A 46 27.40 8.76 -1.98
N THR A 47 26.75 8.05 -1.06
CA THR A 47 25.78 7.00 -1.37
C THR A 47 24.48 7.17 -0.59
N ILE A 48 23.39 6.70 -1.18
CA ILE A 48 22.11 6.46 -0.51
C ILE A 48 21.81 4.96 -0.58
N VAL A 49 21.48 4.37 0.57
CA VAL A 49 21.09 2.96 0.68
C VAL A 49 19.63 2.87 1.10
N LEU A 50 18.86 2.06 0.40
CA LEU A 50 17.44 1.81 0.66
C LEU A 50 17.08 0.36 0.32
N ASN A 51 15.88 -0.10 0.68
CA ASN A 51 15.41 -1.45 0.34
C ASN A 51 14.88 -1.50 -1.10
N SER A 52 15.20 -2.59 -1.80
CA SER A 52 14.70 -2.87 -3.14
C SER A 52 14.88 -4.35 -3.46
N VAL A 53 13.80 -5.02 -3.89
CA VAL A 53 13.83 -6.45 -4.24
C VAL A 53 13.01 -6.68 -5.49
N ASP A 54 13.48 -7.52 -6.41
CA ASP A 54 12.79 -7.85 -7.66
C ASP A 54 12.46 -6.63 -8.55
N LEU A 55 13.18 -5.51 -8.36
CA LEU A 55 13.07 -4.28 -9.16
C LEU A 55 14.36 -3.99 -9.93
N GLU A 56 14.21 -3.46 -11.14
CA GLU A 56 15.29 -2.89 -11.94
C GLU A 56 15.22 -1.36 -11.85
N ILE A 57 16.16 -0.74 -11.14
CA ILE A 57 16.27 0.72 -11.06
C ILE A 57 17.17 1.20 -12.20
N SER A 58 16.57 1.84 -13.20
CA SER A 58 17.25 2.28 -14.43
C SER A 58 17.93 3.65 -14.28
N ALA A 59 17.42 4.50 -13.38
CA ALA A 59 17.98 5.82 -13.12
C ALA A 59 17.67 6.27 -11.69
N ALA A 60 18.62 6.97 -11.08
CA ALA A 60 18.44 7.71 -9.83
C ALA A 60 19.12 9.07 -9.93
N THR A 61 18.43 10.14 -9.57
CA THR A 61 18.97 11.52 -9.55
C THR A 61 18.65 12.19 -8.22
N LEU A 62 19.68 12.64 -7.52
CA LEU A 62 19.57 13.37 -6.27
C LEU A 62 19.65 14.88 -6.53
N HIS A 63 18.61 15.59 -6.17
CA HIS A 63 18.55 17.04 -6.18
C HIS A 63 18.88 17.58 -4.79
N THR A 64 19.98 18.32 -4.65
CA THR A 64 20.43 18.87 -3.36
C THR A 64 21.20 20.17 -3.59
N ASN A 65 20.99 21.17 -2.74
CA ASN A 65 21.69 22.47 -2.80
C ASN A 65 21.68 23.15 -4.18
N GLY A 66 20.58 22.99 -4.95
CA GLY A 66 20.45 23.53 -6.31
C GLY A 66 21.21 22.76 -7.40
N THR A 67 21.85 21.64 -7.06
CA THR A 67 22.56 20.74 -7.97
C THR A 67 21.74 19.46 -8.19
N ALA A 68 21.87 18.84 -9.36
CA ALA A 68 21.34 17.52 -9.66
C ALA A 68 22.51 16.54 -9.89
N LEU A 69 22.56 15.48 -9.09
CA LEU A 69 23.58 14.43 -9.14
C LEU A 69 22.93 13.14 -9.62
N THR A 70 23.26 12.71 -10.83
CA THR A 70 22.82 11.40 -11.33
C THR A 70 23.72 10.32 -10.77
N SER A 71 23.13 9.19 -10.34
CA SER A 71 23.87 8.05 -9.84
C SER A 71 24.89 7.56 -10.88
N ARG A 72 26.14 7.45 -10.48
CA ARG A 72 27.23 6.83 -11.25
C ARG A 72 27.02 5.32 -11.37
N SER A 73 26.53 4.69 -10.30
CA SER A 73 26.21 3.26 -10.29
C SER A 73 25.08 2.95 -9.31
N ILE A 74 24.33 1.91 -9.63
CA ILE A 74 23.28 1.34 -8.79
C ILE A 74 23.65 -0.11 -8.57
N THR A 75 23.85 -0.51 -7.31
CA THR A 75 24.21 -1.88 -6.95
C THR A 75 23.11 -2.49 -6.10
N LEU A 76 22.59 -3.65 -6.52
CA LEU A 76 21.60 -4.42 -5.76
C LEU A 76 22.30 -5.51 -4.96
N ASP A 77 22.02 -5.57 -3.66
CA ASP A 77 22.39 -6.67 -2.79
C ASP A 77 21.14 -7.53 -2.55
N LYS A 78 21.17 -8.76 -3.08
CA LYS A 78 20.04 -9.69 -2.99
C LYS A 78 19.88 -10.33 -1.62
N GLU A 79 20.97 -10.46 -0.86
CA GLU A 79 20.94 -11.07 0.48
C GLU A 79 20.47 -10.03 1.49
N ALA A 80 20.97 -8.80 1.37
CA ALA A 80 20.55 -7.68 2.20
C ALA A 80 19.22 -7.04 1.77
N GLU A 81 18.71 -7.38 0.57
CA GLU A 81 17.51 -6.77 -0.03
C GLU A 81 17.61 -5.24 -0.15
N THR A 82 18.79 -4.74 -0.52
CA THR A 82 19.08 -3.30 -0.62
C THR A 82 19.56 -2.87 -2.00
N ALA A 83 19.35 -1.59 -2.31
CA ALA A 83 20.00 -0.89 -3.40
C ALA A 83 20.93 0.18 -2.83
N THR A 84 22.17 0.22 -3.32
CA THR A 84 23.12 1.31 -3.07
C THR A 84 23.20 2.19 -4.32
N LEU A 85 22.80 3.45 -4.18
CA LEU A 85 22.89 4.50 -5.18
C LEU A 85 24.17 5.29 -4.93
N ASP A 86 25.19 5.14 -5.79
CA ASP A 86 26.44 5.89 -5.67
C ASP A 86 26.42 7.11 -6.61
N PHE A 87 26.57 8.30 -6.06
CA PHE A 87 26.57 9.57 -6.79
C PHE A 87 27.98 10.05 -7.17
N GLY A 88 29.04 9.38 -6.68
CA GLY A 88 30.43 9.69 -6.99
C GLY A 88 30.99 10.99 -6.39
N GLU A 89 30.13 11.81 -5.77
CA GLU A 89 30.48 13.07 -5.11
C GLU A 89 29.92 13.08 -3.68
N THR A 90 30.61 13.75 -2.75
CA THR A 90 30.12 13.88 -1.38
C THR A 90 28.95 14.86 -1.31
N VAL A 91 27.79 14.33 -0.99
CA VAL A 91 26.58 15.05 -0.61
C VAL A 91 26.72 15.50 0.84
N GLN A 92 26.48 16.79 1.09
CA GLN A 92 26.49 17.35 2.44
C GLN A 92 25.12 17.17 3.11
N PRO A 93 25.05 17.14 4.45
CA PRO A 93 23.78 17.11 5.16
C PRO A 93 22.82 18.24 4.75
N GLY A 94 21.53 17.94 4.68
CA GLY A 94 20.48 18.89 4.32
C GLY A 94 19.34 18.27 3.53
N GLU A 95 18.36 19.11 3.17
CA GLU A 95 17.21 18.70 2.37
C GLU A 95 17.64 18.28 0.95
N ALA A 96 17.01 17.22 0.46
CA ALA A 96 17.20 16.71 -0.88
C ALA A 96 15.92 16.08 -1.43
N ARG A 97 15.90 15.89 -2.75
CA ARG A 97 14.85 15.13 -3.45
C ARG A 97 15.49 14.05 -4.32
N LEU A 98 15.10 12.81 -4.13
CA LEU A 98 15.60 11.67 -4.88
C LEU A 98 14.56 11.20 -5.89
N ASP A 99 14.87 11.40 -7.17
CA ASP A 99 14.03 10.95 -8.28
C ASP A 99 14.56 9.60 -8.81
N MET A 100 13.68 8.62 -8.99
CA MET A 100 14.03 7.27 -9.45
C MET A 100 13.07 6.76 -10.52
N VAL A 101 13.60 5.99 -11.46
CA VAL A 101 12.84 5.28 -12.50
C VAL A 101 13.14 3.80 -12.42
N PHE A 102 12.11 2.98 -12.29
CA PHE A 102 12.25 1.54 -12.08
C PHE A 102 11.18 0.72 -12.82
N THR A 103 11.44 -0.56 -12.98
CA THR A 103 10.47 -1.54 -13.47
C THR A 103 10.44 -2.76 -12.57
N GLY A 104 9.30 -3.45 -12.53
CA GLY A 104 9.12 -4.68 -11.77
C GLY A 104 8.13 -5.64 -12.42
N GLU A 105 7.94 -6.79 -11.78
CA GLU A 105 7.00 -7.83 -12.21
C GLU A 105 5.78 -7.87 -11.28
N LEU A 106 4.58 -7.98 -11.86
CA LEU A 106 3.39 -8.40 -11.13
C LEU A 106 3.48 -9.91 -10.87
N ASN A 107 4.19 -10.27 -9.80
CA ASN A 107 4.45 -11.65 -9.41
C ASN A 107 3.17 -12.42 -9.02
N ASP A 108 3.28 -13.73 -8.82
CA ASP A 108 2.22 -14.63 -8.34
C ASP A 108 2.48 -15.20 -6.93
N LYS A 109 3.34 -14.53 -6.16
CA LYS A 109 3.77 -14.94 -4.81
C LYS A 109 2.85 -14.41 -3.70
N LEU A 110 1.83 -13.60 -4.05
CA LEU A 110 0.90 -12.95 -3.13
C LEU A 110 1.56 -11.97 -2.14
N VAL A 111 2.71 -11.38 -2.53
CA VAL A 111 3.46 -10.37 -1.78
C VAL A 111 3.97 -9.27 -2.71
N GLY A 112 4.24 -8.09 -2.17
CA GLY A 112 4.67 -6.94 -2.95
C GLY A 112 3.53 -6.45 -3.84
N PHE A 113 3.85 -6.01 -5.06
CA PHE A 113 2.84 -5.71 -6.08
C PHE A 113 2.66 -6.93 -6.99
N TYR A 114 1.51 -7.59 -6.89
CA TYR A 114 1.28 -8.92 -7.45
C TYR A 114 -0.02 -8.98 -8.26
N ARG A 115 -0.15 -10.02 -9.09
CA ARG A 115 -1.38 -10.33 -9.85
C ARG A 115 -2.24 -11.33 -9.08
N SER A 116 -3.54 -11.06 -8.99
CA SER A 116 -4.54 -12.05 -8.56
C SER A 116 -5.38 -12.46 -9.77
N GLU A 117 -5.60 -13.77 -9.90
CA GLU A 117 -6.38 -14.39 -10.97
C GLU A 117 -7.79 -14.72 -10.45
N TYR A 118 -8.82 -14.49 -11.26
CA TYR A 118 -10.17 -14.91 -10.92
C TYR A 118 -10.98 -15.25 -12.17
N THR A 119 -12.01 -16.08 -12.00
CA THR A 119 -13.00 -16.34 -13.04
C THR A 119 -14.13 -15.33 -12.94
N SER A 120 -14.37 -14.54 -14.00
CA SER A 120 -15.49 -13.61 -14.06
C SER A 120 -16.82 -14.32 -14.30
N GLN A 121 -17.93 -13.58 -14.18
CA GLN A 121 -19.30 -14.14 -14.34
C GLN A 121 -19.57 -14.77 -15.71
N ASP A 122 -18.87 -14.31 -16.75
CA ASP A 122 -18.91 -14.83 -18.12
C ASP A 122 -18.06 -16.11 -18.30
N GLY A 123 -17.34 -16.55 -17.27
CA GLY A 123 -16.47 -17.71 -17.29
C GLY A 123 -15.06 -17.44 -17.83
N GLU A 124 -14.70 -16.17 -18.06
CA GLU A 124 -13.36 -15.79 -18.52
C GLU A 124 -12.38 -15.67 -17.36
N THR A 125 -11.12 -16.05 -17.59
CA THR A 125 -10.03 -15.75 -16.65
C THR A 125 -9.68 -14.27 -16.75
N ARG A 126 -9.73 -13.57 -15.62
CA ARG A 126 -9.34 -12.16 -15.49
C ARG A 126 -8.30 -11.99 -14.39
N TYR A 127 -7.64 -10.85 -14.45
CA TYR A 127 -6.60 -10.47 -13.50
C TYR A 127 -6.91 -9.12 -12.87
N LEU A 128 -6.45 -8.95 -11.64
CA LEU A 128 -6.28 -7.64 -11.02
C LEU A 128 -4.85 -7.53 -10.46
N ALA A 129 -4.33 -6.32 -10.36
CA ALA A 129 -3.09 -6.02 -9.67
C ALA A 129 -3.43 -5.54 -8.25
N THR A 130 -2.75 -6.03 -7.23
CA THR A 130 -2.98 -5.65 -5.83
C THR A 130 -1.68 -5.75 -5.03
N THR A 131 -1.67 -5.19 -3.83
CA THR A 131 -0.50 -5.11 -2.96
C THR A 131 -0.68 -5.86 -1.65
N GLN A 132 0.38 -6.49 -1.16
CA GLN A 132 0.52 -6.98 0.22
C GLN A 132 1.95 -6.67 0.66
N PHE A 133 2.13 -5.71 1.58
CA PHE A 133 3.47 -5.21 1.92
C PHE A 133 3.96 -5.59 3.32
N GLU A 134 3.07 -5.93 4.25
CA GLU A 134 3.53 -6.37 5.56
C GLU A 134 4.15 -7.77 5.48
N ALA A 135 5.33 -8.01 6.06
CA ALA A 135 6.13 -7.08 6.87
C ALA A 135 7.12 -6.22 6.07
N THR A 136 7.71 -6.74 4.98
CA THR A 136 8.87 -6.13 4.33
C THR A 136 8.81 -6.25 2.80
N ASP A 137 7.62 -6.10 2.22
CA ASP A 137 7.38 -6.32 0.80
C ASP A 137 7.01 -5.04 0.03
N ALA A 138 6.94 -3.87 0.68
CA ALA A 138 6.82 -2.59 -0.05
C ALA A 138 8.01 -2.38 -1.00
N ARG A 139 9.20 -2.84 -0.57
CA ARG A 139 10.44 -2.89 -1.38
C ARG A 139 10.36 -3.70 -2.67
N ARG A 140 9.31 -4.51 -2.87
CA ARG A 140 9.03 -5.22 -4.15
C ARG A 140 8.16 -4.43 -5.11
N ALA A 141 7.57 -3.33 -4.65
CA ALA A 141 6.68 -2.48 -5.45
C ALA A 141 7.35 -1.16 -5.82
N PHE A 142 8.16 -0.59 -4.92
CA PHE A 142 8.94 0.61 -5.17
C PHE A 142 10.18 0.63 -4.25
N PRO A 143 11.32 1.20 -4.66
CA PRO A 143 12.49 1.32 -3.79
C PRO A 143 12.23 2.28 -2.63
N CYS A 144 12.40 1.86 -1.37
CA CYS A 144 12.05 2.70 -0.21
C CYS A 144 12.83 2.35 1.06
N TRP A 145 12.71 3.20 2.10
CA TRP A 145 13.17 2.85 3.44
C TRP A 145 12.10 2.00 4.13
N ASP A 146 12.16 0.69 3.90
CA ASP A 146 11.08 -0.26 4.20
C ASP A 146 11.20 -0.81 5.63
N GLU A 147 11.09 0.11 6.58
CA GLU A 147 11.15 -0.11 8.03
C GLU A 147 9.99 0.65 8.69
N PRO A 148 9.28 0.07 9.67
CA PRO A 148 8.05 0.65 10.20
C PRO A 148 8.24 2.03 10.84
N ALA A 149 9.38 2.29 11.48
CA ALA A 149 9.70 3.59 12.07
C ALA A 149 10.00 4.70 11.02
N LYS A 150 10.32 4.36 9.77
CA LYS A 150 10.68 5.33 8.72
C LYS A 150 9.42 5.89 8.03
N LYS A 151 8.49 6.43 8.84
CA LYS A 151 7.21 6.96 8.35
C LYS A 151 7.38 8.16 7.42
N ALA A 152 6.47 8.28 6.46
CA ALA A 152 6.39 9.37 5.50
C ALA A 152 4.94 9.60 5.04
N THR A 153 4.69 10.66 4.28
CA THR A 153 3.45 10.84 3.53
C THR A 153 3.58 10.27 2.12
N PHE A 154 2.48 9.80 1.53
CA PHE A 154 2.48 9.20 0.20
C PHE A 154 1.45 9.89 -0.72
N GLU A 155 1.86 10.25 -1.93
CA GLU A 155 0.97 10.64 -3.02
C GLU A 155 1.12 9.61 -4.14
N VAL A 156 0.05 8.87 -4.41
CA VAL A 156 0.05 7.80 -5.42
C VAL A 156 -0.65 8.27 -6.68
N THR A 157 -0.05 7.99 -7.83
CA THR A 157 -0.66 8.14 -9.16
C THR A 157 -0.63 6.79 -9.87
N LEU A 158 -1.80 6.31 -10.30
CA LEU A 158 -1.92 5.06 -11.03
C LEU A 158 -2.34 5.37 -12.47
N VAL A 159 -1.70 4.71 -13.44
CA VAL A 159 -2.06 4.77 -14.87
C VAL A 159 -2.44 3.37 -15.32
N PHE A 160 -3.64 3.18 -15.85
CA PHE A 160 -4.21 1.87 -16.13
C PHE A 160 -5.22 1.90 -17.29
N SER A 161 -5.65 0.72 -17.77
CA SER A 161 -6.67 0.59 -18.82
C SER A 161 -7.98 1.26 -18.39
N ASP A 162 -8.64 2.01 -19.28
CA ASP A 162 -9.86 2.76 -18.95
C ASP A 162 -11.07 1.90 -18.55
N GLU A 163 -11.02 0.61 -18.86
CA GLU A 163 -11.98 -0.44 -18.45
C GLU A 163 -11.90 -0.81 -16.96
N TYR A 164 -10.78 -0.47 -16.29
CA TYR A 164 -10.57 -0.80 -14.88
C TYR A 164 -10.93 0.37 -13.95
N GLN A 165 -11.01 0.04 -12.67
CA GLN A 165 -11.04 0.97 -11.55
C GLN A 165 -9.76 0.82 -10.72
N ALA A 166 -9.45 1.83 -9.92
CA ALA A 166 -8.35 1.77 -8.99
C ALA A 166 -8.72 2.29 -7.61
N VAL A 167 -8.21 1.62 -6.58
CA VAL A 167 -8.43 1.94 -5.16
C VAL A 167 -7.07 2.06 -4.48
N SER A 168 -6.91 3.03 -3.58
CA SER A 168 -5.72 3.22 -2.74
C SER A 168 -6.13 3.75 -1.36
N ASN A 169 -5.19 4.09 -0.49
CA ASN A 169 -5.44 4.55 0.89
C ASN A 169 -6.42 5.73 0.98
N THR A 170 -6.29 6.71 0.09
CA THR A 170 -7.01 7.99 0.13
C THR A 170 -7.96 8.18 -1.05
N PRO A 171 -8.85 9.20 -1.04
CA PRO A 171 -9.72 9.49 -2.19
C PRO A 171 -8.97 9.95 -3.43
N VAL A 172 -9.53 9.69 -4.61
CA VAL A 172 -9.07 10.28 -5.88
C VAL A 172 -9.29 11.79 -5.85
N VAL A 173 -8.24 12.57 -6.16
CA VAL A 173 -8.29 14.04 -6.23
C VAL A 173 -8.18 14.56 -7.66
N GLU A 174 -7.71 13.73 -8.59
CA GLU A 174 -7.59 14.08 -10.00
C GLU A 174 -7.73 12.83 -10.87
N GLU A 175 -8.54 12.93 -11.93
CA GLU A 175 -8.69 11.94 -13.00
C GLU A 175 -8.26 12.56 -14.33
N THR A 176 -7.40 11.87 -15.07
CA THR A 176 -6.95 12.31 -16.41
C THR A 176 -6.93 11.16 -17.41
N VAL A 177 -6.90 11.52 -18.70
CA VAL A 177 -6.75 10.58 -19.83
C VAL A 177 -5.37 10.80 -20.45
N PRO A 178 -4.32 10.08 -19.99
CA PRO A 178 -2.95 10.31 -20.44
C PRO A 178 -2.68 9.81 -21.87
N GLY A 179 -3.58 9.02 -22.44
CA GLY A 179 -3.50 8.51 -23.80
C GLY A 179 -4.73 7.68 -24.18
N PRO A 180 -4.85 7.23 -25.45
CA PRO A 180 -5.97 6.42 -25.89
C PRO A 180 -6.09 5.10 -25.09
N GLY A 181 -7.27 4.81 -24.55
CA GLY A 181 -7.53 3.59 -23.77
C GLY A 181 -6.91 3.58 -22.38
N LEU A 182 -6.39 4.71 -21.90
CA LEU A 182 -5.79 4.83 -20.58
C LEU A 182 -6.55 5.83 -19.72
N LYS A 183 -6.59 5.53 -18.42
CA LYS A 183 -7.07 6.39 -17.36
C LYS A 183 -5.96 6.56 -16.34
N SER A 184 -5.93 7.71 -15.67
CA SER A 184 -5.03 7.93 -14.54
C SER A 184 -5.76 8.56 -13.38
N PHE A 185 -5.54 8.00 -12.19
CA PHE A 185 -6.00 8.57 -10.92
C PHE A 185 -4.79 9.02 -10.11
N ARG A 186 -4.83 10.27 -9.64
CA ARG A 186 -3.98 10.72 -8.55
C ARG A 186 -4.81 10.79 -7.28
N PHE A 187 -4.31 10.13 -6.24
CA PHE A 187 -4.94 10.05 -4.93
C PHE A 187 -4.45 11.17 -4.03
N ALA A 188 -5.25 11.56 -3.03
CA ALA A 188 -4.84 12.56 -2.05
C ALA A 188 -3.60 12.10 -1.28
N GLU A 189 -2.82 13.04 -0.78
CA GLU A 189 -1.70 12.72 0.11
C GLU A 189 -2.19 12.01 1.38
N THR A 190 -1.52 10.93 1.79
CA THR A 190 -1.81 10.22 3.03
C THR A 190 -1.35 11.01 4.26
N PRO A 191 -1.90 10.72 5.46
CA PRO A 191 -1.20 11.03 6.70
C PRO A 191 0.21 10.39 6.75
N VAL A 192 1.02 10.80 7.72
CA VAL A 192 2.32 10.18 8.00
C VAL A 192 2.09 8.74 8.44
N MET A 193 2.58 7.78 7.65
CA MET A 193 2.38 6.35 7.88
C MET A 193 3.60 5.53 7.45
N SER A 194 3.64 4.26 7.82
CA SER A 194 4.71 3.33 7.47
C SER A 194 4.52 2.78 6.04
N THR A 195 5.61 2.35 5.39
CA THR A 195 5.58 1.82 4.01
C THR A 195 4.66 0.62 3.84
N TYR A 196 4.60 -0.26 4.83
CA TYR A 196 3.81 -1.50 4.78
C TYR A 196 2.28 -1.27 4.70
N LEU A 197 1.81 -0.09 5.06
CA LEU A 197 0.37 0.27 5.04
C LEU A 197 -0.09 0.81 3.69
N LEU A 198 0.84 1.15 2.79
CA LEU A 198 0.49 1.63 1.46
C LEU A 198 -0.22 0.52 0.67
N VAL A 199 -1.31 0.85 0.00
CA VAL A 199 -2.08 -0.09 -0.82
C VAL A 199 -2.51 0.54 -2.12
N PHE A 200 -2.46 -0.23 -3.20
CA PHE A 200 -3.09 0.15 -4.45
C PHE A 200 -3.52 -1.09 -5.23
N ILE A 201 -4.72 -0.98 -5.80
CA ILE A 201 -5.40 -2.10 -6.46
C ILE A 201 -5.95 -1.58 -7.77
N ILE A 202 -5.73 -2.32 -8.85
CA ILE A 202 -6.21 -2.00 -10.20
C ILE A 202 -6.86 -3.24 -10.79
N GLY A 203 -8.14 -3.13 -11.14
CA GLY A 203 -8.87 -4.24 -11.75
C GLY A 203 -10.30 -3.88 -12.08
N ASN A 204 -11.05 -4.86 -12.58
CA ASN A 204 -12.48 -4.73 -12.76
C ASN A 204 -13.17 -4.87 -11.40
N LEU A 205 -13.43 -3.74 -10.75
CA LEU A 205 -13.98 -3.66 -9.41
C LEU A 205 -15.25 -2.83 -9.39
N VAL A 206 -16.16 -3.21 -8.50
CA VAL A 206 -17.41 -2.52 -8.19
C VAL A 206 -17.52 -2.33 -6.70
N SER A 207 -18.26 -1.31 -6.26
CA SER A 207 -18.44 -1.02 -4.84
C SER A 207 -19.90 -0.76 -4.45
N VAL A 208 -20.19 -1.06 -3.19
CA VAL A 208 -21.35 -0.52 -2.47
C VAL A 208 -20.84 0.38 -1.35
N GLU A 209 -21.52 1.49 -1.11
CA GLU A 209 -20.99 2.57 -0.28
C GLU A 209 -22.05 3.12 0.67
N GLN A 210 -21.61 3.56 1.85
CA GLN A 210 -22.44 4.24 2.83
C GLN A 210 -21.63 5.31 3.56
N GLN A 211 -22.27 6.45 3.81
CA GLN A 211 -21.70 7.53 4.62
C GLN A 211 -21.92 7.21 6.10
N ALA A 212 -20.85 7.15 6.90
CA ALA A 212 -20.96 7.08 8.36
C ALA A 212 -21.32 8.44 8.96
N ASP A 213 -21.90 8.46 10.17
CA ASP A 213 -22.30 9.69 10.88
C ASP A 213 -21.13 10.65 11.14
N SER A 214 -19.89 10.13 11.20
CA SER A 214 -18.66 10.92 11.32
C SER A 214 -18.30 11.71 10.06
N GLY A 215 -18.95 11.46 8.92
CA GLY A 215 -18.56 12.01 7.63
C GLY A 215 -17.50 11.19 6.88
N THR A 216 -17.05 10.04 7.43
CA THR A 216 -16.21 9.08 6.71
C THR A 216 -17.05 8.23 5.75
N LYS A 217 -16.65 8.18 4.48
CA LYS A 217 -17.30 7.34 3.47
C LYS A 217 -16.78 5.91 3.57
N ILE A 218 -17.64 4.93 3.79
CA ILE A 218 -17.27 3.52 3.85
C ILE A 218 -17.67 2.85 2.54
N GLY A 219 -16.74 2.13 1.93
CA GLY A 219 -16.96 1.35 0.71
C GLY A 219 -16.63 -0.12 0.92
N VAL A 220 -17.38 -1.01 0.27
CA VAL A 220 -17.01 -2.42 0.14
C VAL A 220 -16.84 -2.73 -1.34
N TRP A 221 -15.61 -3.05 -1.73
CA TRP A 221 -15.20 -3.30 -3.11
C TRP A 221 -15.07 -4.80 -3.36
N THR A 222 -15.51 -5.24 -4.53
CA THR A 222 -15.42 -6.64 -4.96
C THR A 222 -15.37 -6.75 -6.48
N THR A 223 -15.16 -7.96 -6.98
CA THR A 223 -15.32 -8.27 -8.41
C THR A 223 -16.82 -8.28 -8.79
N PRO A 224 -17.19 -7.88 -10.02
CA PRO A 224 -18.58 -7.84 -10.45
C PRO A 224 -19.33 -9.15 -10.22
N GLY A 225 -20.55 -9.06 -9.68
CA GLY A 225 -21.40 -10.22 -9.39
C GLY A 225 -21.48 -10.64 -7.94
N LYS A 226 -20.73 -9.99 -7.05
CA LYS A 226 -20.67 -10.28 -5.62
C LYS A 226 -21.19 -9.13 -4.75
N GLU A 227 -21.74 -8.08 -5.35
CA GLU A 227 -22.21 -6.86 -4.67
C GLU A 227 -23.30 -7.16 -3.65
N ASN A 228 -24.16 -8.15 -3.93
CA ASN A 228 -25.20 -8.60 -3.01
C ASN A 228 -24.65 -9.23 -1.72
N GLN A 229 -23.37 -9.61 -1.69
CA GLN A 229 -22.70 -10.20 -0.54
C GLN A 229 -21.97 -9.16 0.32
N ALA A 230 -21.86 -7.92 -0.16
CA ALA A 230 -21.10 -6.85 0.50
C ALA A 230 -21.89 -6.10 1.60
N GLY A 231 -23.23 -6.22 1.61
CA GLY A 231 -24.09 -5.45 2.51
C GLY A 231 -23.83 -5.70 3.99
N PHE A 232 -23.55 -6.96 4.38
CA PHE A 232 -23.26 -7.29 5.78
C PHE A 232 -21.98 -6.61 6.27
N ALA A 233 -20.92 -6.62 5.47
CA ALA A 233 -19.67 -5.95 5.80
C ALA A 233 -19.88 -4.43 5.91
N LEU A 234 -20.57 -3.83 4.94
CA LEU A 234 -20.84 -2.39 4.92
C LEU A 234 -21.57 -1.92 6.19
N GLU A 235 -22.67 -2.59 6.55
CA GLU A 235 -23.44 -2.27 7.75
C GLU A 235 -22.64 -2.48 9.04
N THR A 236 -21.80 -3.51 9.08
CA THR A 236 -20.95 -3.84 10.24
C THR A 236 -19.87 -2.77 10.42
N SER A 237 -19.19 -2.39 9.35
CA SER A 237 -18.15 -1.36 9.35
C SER A 237 -18.68 0.00 9.79
N VAL A 238 -19.86 0.42 9.33
CA VAL A 238 -20.47 1.69 9.76
C VAL A 238 -20.71 1.71 11.27
N LYS A 239 -21.21 0.61 11.85
CA LYS A 239 -21.45 0.51 13.29
C LYS A 239 -20.14 0.48 14.08
N LEU A 240 -19.16 -0.30 13.62
CA LEU A 240 -17.85 -0.41 14.25
C LEU A 240 -17.09 0.91 14.23
N LEU A 241 -17.16 1.67 13.14
CA LEU A 241 -16.50 2.98 13.07
C LEU A 241 -17.07 3.94 14.12
N GLY A 242 -18.40 3.96 14.28
CA GLY A 242 -19.05 4.74 15.34
C GLY A 242 -18.58 4.30 16.73
N TYR A 243 -18.54 3.00 16.98
CA TYR A 243 -18.07 2.42 18.24
C TYR A 243 -16.62 2.77 18.54
N PHE A 244 -15.68 2.57 17.60
CA PHE A 244 -14.26 2.83 17.83
C PHE A 244 -13.95 4.31 18.02
N ASN A 245 -14.60 5.20 17.26
CA ASN A 245 -14.50 6.64 17.46
C ASN A 245 -14.89 7.05 18.90
N GLU A 246 -15.99 6.48 19.42
CA GLU A 246 -16.45 6.74 20.80
C GLU A 246 -15.53 6.10 21.84
N TYR A 247 -15.21 4.82 21.66
CA TYR A 247 -14.47 4.01 22.61
C TYR A 247 -13.03 4.53 22.81
N PHE A 248 -12.33 4.88 21.73
CA PHE A 248 -10.99 5.43 21.80
C PHE A 248 -10.96 6.94 22.08
N GLY A 249 -12.09 7.63 21.89
CA GLY A 249 -12.18 9.09 22.03
C GLY A 249 -11.34 9.86 20.98
N ILE A 250 -10.91 9.17 19.93
CA ILE A 250 -10.10 9.71 18.83
C ILE A 250 -10.83 9.38 17.53
N PRO A 251 -11.36 10.38 16.80
CA PRO A 251 -12.02 10.13 15.52
C PRO A 251 -11.05 9.57 14.48
N TYR A 252 -11.55 8.65 13.65
CA TYR A 252 -10.85 8.17 12.48
C TYR A 252 -10.45 9.33 11.54
N PRO A 253 -9.16 9.44 11.15
CA PRO A 253 -8.66 10.68 10.53
C PRO A 253 -8.90 10.82 9.02
N LEU A 254 -9.22 9.74 8.30
CA LEU A 254 -9.35 9.78 6.83
C LEU A 254 -10.79 9.99 6.39
N ALA A 255 -10.95 10.59 5.20
CA ALA A 255 -12.25 10.86 4.59
C ALA A 255 -12.99 9.61 4.11
N LYS A 256 -12.27 8.49 3.91
CA LYS A 256 -12.84 7.21 3.51
C LYS A 256 -12.21 6.03 4.25
N LEU A 257 -12.93 4.91 4.29
CA LEU A 257 -12.44 3.60 4.69
C LEU A 257 -13.04 2.55 3.74
N ASP A 258 -12.22 2.01 2.85
CA ASP A 258 -12.63 0.95 1.95
C ASP A 258 -12.28 -0.43 2.52
N HIS A 259 -13.16 -1.41 2.30
CA HIS A 259 -12.91 -2.83 2.54
C HIS A 259 -12.95 -3.56 1.19
N ILE A 260 -11.87 -4.24 0.82
CA ILE A 260 -11.69 -4.75 -0.55
C ILE A 260 -11.52 -6.27 -0.52
N ALA A 261 -12.46 -6.98 -1.14
CA ALA A 261 -12.38 -8.42 -1.32
C ALA A 261 -11.43 -8.78 -2.47
N ILE A 262 -10.33 -9.44 -2.15
CA ILE A 262 -9.31 -9.92 -3.09
C ILE A 262 -9.52 -11.42 -3.35
N PRO A 263 -9.59 -11.88 -4.62
CA PRO A 263 -9.75 -13.28 -4.95
C PRO A 263 -8.61 -14.16 -4.41
N ASP A 264 -7.36 -13.78 -4.66
CA ASP A 264 -6.17 -14.44 -4.12
C ASP A 264 -5.48 -13.56 -3.08
N PHE A 265 -5.55 -13.98 -1.83
CA PHE A 265 -4.95 -13.26 -0.72
C PHE A 265 -4.28 -14.23 0.26
N ALA A 266 -3.00 -14.00 0.58
CA ALA A 266 -2.21 -14.92 1.40
C ALA A 266 -2.66 -14.91 2.87
N ALA A 267 -2.89 -13.74 3.45
CA ALA A 267 -3.37 -13.57 4.82
C ALA A 267 -4.91 -13.69 4.90
N GLY A 268 -5.49 -13.48 6.08
CA GLY A 268 -6.95 -13.38 6.22
C GLY A 268 -7.48 -12.05 5.71
N ALA A 269 -6.83 -10.98 6.15
CA ALA A 269 -7.00 -9.59 5.77
C ALA A 269 -5.71 -8.82 6.10
N MET A 270 -5.66 -7.53 5.77
CA MET A 270 -4.53 -6.62 6.01
C MET A 270 -5.05 -5.19 6.17
N GLU A 271 -4.63 -4.52 7.24
CA GLU A 271 -5.15 -3.26 7.74
C GLU A 271 -4.75 -2.00 6.96
N ASN A 272 -4.47 -2.10 5.65
CA ASN A 272 -3.92 -0.96 4.91
C ASN A 272 -4.75 0.32 5.12
N TRP A 273 -4.11 1.39 5.64
CA TRP A 273 -4.82 2.52 6.22
C TRP A 273 -5.79 3.20 5.23
N GLY A 274 -7.09 3.05 5.46
CA GLY A 274 -8.15 3.59 4.59
C GLY A 274 -8.58 2.73 3.40
N ALA A 275 -7.96 1.57 3.19
CA ALA A 275 -8.30 0.61 2.13
C ALA A 275 -7.89 -0.82 2.52
N VAL A 276 -8.57 -1.38 3.52
CA VAL A 276 -8.29 -2.70 4.09
C VAL A 276 -8.57 -3.80 3.07
N THR A 277 -7.65 -4.75 2.92
CA THR A 277 -7.80 -5.89 1.99
C THR A 277 -8.18 -7.17 2.72
N TYR A 278 -8.98 -8.02 2.06
CA TYR A 278 -9.53 -9.24 2.66
C TYR A 278 -9.48 -10.40 1.67
N ARG A 279 -9.36 -11.63 2.16
CA ARG A 279 -9.90 -12.79 1.43
C ARG A 279 -11.41 -12.59 1.25
N GLU A 280 -11.94 -13.02 0.11
CA GLU A 280 -13.39 -12.95 -0.13
C GLU A 280 -14.22 -13.61 0.98
N THR A 281 -13.77 -14.75 1.51
CA THR A 281 -14.45 -15.48 2.59
C THR A 281 -14.37 -14.80 3.96
N ALA A 282 -13.51 -13.78 4.11
CA ALA A 282 -13.36 -12.99 5.32
C ALA A 282 -14.16 -11.66 5.28
N LEU A 283 -14.76 -11.32 4.14
CA LEU A 283 -15.51 -10.07 3.95
C LEU A 283 -16.94 -10.28 3.41
N LEU A 284 -17.10 -11.16 2.42
CA LEU A 284 -18.35 -11.34 1.70
C LEU A 284 -19.26 -12.35 2.40
N VAL A 285 -20.54 -11.98 2.53
CA VAL A 285 -21.58 -12.81 3.16
C VAL A 285 -22.74 -12.96 2.21
N ASP A 286 -22.92 -14.16 1.67
CA ASP A 286 -24.14 -14.55 0.96
C ASP A 286 -25.34 -14.47 1.94
N PRO A 287 -26.35 -13.61 1.67
CA PRO A 287 -27.49 -13.41 2.56
C PRO A 287 -28.38 -14.66 2.71
N ASP A 288 -28.42 -15.52 1.71
CA ASP A 288 -29.30 -16.69 1.67
C ASP A 288 -28.59 -17.96 2.17
N ASN A 289 -27.27 -18.06 1.96
CA ASN A 289 -26.52 -19.31 2.19
C ASN A 289 -25.50 -19.23 3.34
N SER A 290 -25.04 -18.04 3.76
CA SER A 290 -24.01 -17.94 4.79
C SER A 290 -24.55 -18.24 6.19
N SER A 291 -23.88 -19.16 6.89
CA SER A 291 -24.21 -19.57 8.25
C SER A 291 -24.02 -18.43 9.27
N ALA A 292 -24.66 -18.54 10.44
CA ALA A 292 -24.43 -17.62 11.55
C ALA A 292 -22.96 -17.59 12.00
N GLY A 293 -22.28 -18.74 12.01
CA GLY A 293 -20.85 -18.81 12.33
C GLY A 293 -19.97 -18.09 11.31
N THR A 294 -20.32 -18.16 10.01
CA THR A 294 -19.64 -17.41 8.95
C THR A 294 -19.80 -15.90 9.16
N ARG A 295 -21.04 -15.45 9.44
CA ARG A 295 -21.32 -14.03 9.73
C ARG A 295 -20.56 -13.52 10.95
N GLN A 296 -20.50 -14.31 12.02
CA GLN A 296 -19.72 -13.98 13.21
C GLN A 296 -18.24 -13.84 12.87
N ARG A 297 -17.66 -14.80 12.13
CA ARG A 297 -16.25 -14.76 11.74
C ARG A 297 -15.93 -13.54 10.89
N VAL A 298 -16.78 -13.20 9.91
CA VAL A 298 -16.60 -11.99 9.09
C VAL A 298 -16.66 -10.73 9.96
N ALA A 299 -17.61 -10.64 10.88
CA ALA A 299 -17.69 -9.50 11.80
C ALA A 299 -16.46 -9.38 12.72
N GLU A 300 -15.93 -10.50 13.21
CA GLU A 300 -14.69 -10.55 14.01
C GLU A 300 -13.49 -10.04 13.20
N VAL A 301 -13.31 -10.50 11.96
CA VAL A 301 -12.20 -10.05 11.11
C VAL A 301 -12.34 -8.57 10.78
N ILE A 302 -13.53 -8.09 10.38
CA ILE A 302 -13.75 -6.65 10.15
C ILE A 302 -13.43 -5.83 11.40
N ALA A 303 -13.81 -6.29 12.60
CA ALA A 303 -13.51 -5.61 13.85
C ALA A 303 -12.01 -5.54 14.13
N HIS A 304 -11.28 -6.64 13.92
CA HIS A 304 -9.82 -6.70 14.06
C HIS A 304 -9.13 -5.71 13.13
N GLU A 305 -9.41 -5.76 11.82
CA GLU A 305 -8.80 -4.83 10.86
C GLU A 305 -9.15 -3.36 11.14
N MET A 306 -10.37 -3.09 11.62
CA MET A 306 -10.77 -1.72 11.95
C MET A 306 -10.14 -1.21 13.25
N ALA A 307 -9.79 -2.09 14.19
CA ALA A 307 -9.05 -1.72 15.39
C ALA A 307 -7.61 -1.30 15.05
N HIS A 308 -7.00 -1.92 14.04
CA HIS A 308 -5.67 -1.56 13.54
C HIS A 308 -5.56 -0.12 13.02
N MET A 309 -6.67 0.49 12.58
CA MET A 309 -6.70 1.93 12.23
C MET A 309 -6.20 2.83 13.38
N TRP A 310 -6.27 2.36 14.63
CA TRP A 310 -5.65 2.97 15.81
C TRP A 310 -4.40 2.21 16.27
N PHE A 311 -4.47 0.88 16.38
CA PHE A 311 -3.38 0.00 16.85
C PHE A 311 -2.62 -0.65 15.69
N GLY A 312 -1.78 0.14 15.03
CA GLY A 312 -0.96 -0.28 13.91
C GLY A 312 -0.74 0.88 12.96
N ASP A 313 -1.82 1.55 12.57
CA ASP A 313 -1.76 2.65 11.62
C ASP A 313 -1.38 3.97 12.28
N LEU A 314 -2.26 4.45 13.17
CA LEU A 314 -2.08 5.69 13.89
C LEU A 314 -0.87 5.60 14.84
N VAL A 315 -0.81 4.52 15.60
CA VAL A 315 0.32 4.18 16.48
C VAL A 315 0.90 2.86 16.01
N THR A 316 2.15 2.88 15.57
CA THR A 316 2.89 1.72 15.03
C THR A 316 4.04 1.40 15.96
N MET A 317 4.34 0.12 16.16
CA MET A 317 5.58 -0.31 16.81
C MET A 317 6.82 0.28 16.10
N GLU A 318 7.87 0.55 16.87
CA GLU A 318 9.12 1.09 16.33
C GLU A 318 9.87 0.05 15.47
N TRP A 319 9.79 -1.22 15.89
CA TRP A 319 10.36 -2.35 15.16
C TRP A 319 9.51 -3.61 15.35
N TRP A 320 9.73 -4.60 14.48
CA TRP A 320 8.93 -5.82 14.37
C TRP A 320 8.99 -6.75 15.60
N ASP A 321 9.98 -6.62 16.48
CA ASP A 321 10.04 -7.39 17.73
C ASP A 321 8.93 -7.00 18.72
N ASP A 322 8.35 -5.80 18.55
CA ASP A 322 7.17 -5.32 19.28
C ASP A 322 5.86 -5.40 18.48
N LEU A 323 5.78 -6.25 17.45
CA LEU A 323 4.57 -6.45 16.63
C LEU A 323 3.30 -6.75 17.45
N TRP A 324 3.46 -7.34 18.64
CA TRP A 324 2.34 -7.59 19.56
C TRP A 324 1.56 -6.32 19.96
N LEU A 325 2.18 -5.14 19.91
CA LEU A 325 1.51 -3.85 20.15
C LEU A 325 0.41 -3.56 19.13
N ASN A 326 0.55 -4.10 17.91
CA ASN A 326 -0.48 -4.05 16.88
C ASN A 326 -1.42 -5.26 17.04
N GLU A 327 -0.88 -6.46 16.81
CA GLU A 327 -1.62 -7.71 16.61
C GLU A 327 -2.40 -8.20 17.82
N SER A 328 -1.91 -7.95 19.04
CA SER A 328 -2.60 -8.41 20.25
C SER A 328 -3.66 -7.42 20.75
N PHE A 329 -3.60 -6.16 20.30
CA PHE A 329 -4.57 -5.12 20.65
C PHE A 329 -5.79 -5.11 19.73
N ALA A 330 -5.59 -5.45 18.45
CA ALA A 330 -6.66 -5.60 17.46
C ALA A 330 -7.52 -6.85 17.71
#